data_AF-A0A954Y5R8-F1
#
_entry.id   AF-A0A954Y5R8-F1
#
_cell.length_a   1.000
_cell.length_b   1.000
_cell.length_c   1.000
_cell.angle_alpha   90.00
_cell.angle_beta   90.00
_cell.angle_gamma   90.00
#
_symmetry.space_group_name_H-M   'P 1'
#
loop_
_entity.id
_entity.type
_entity.pdbx_description
1 polymer ?
#
loop_
_entity_poly.entity_id
_entity_poly.type
_entity_poly.pdbx_seq_one_letter_code
_entity_poly.pdbx_strand_id
1 'polypeptide(L)'
;VWEALHHLIRALDLHGEERAGELLGALQTRAEGMRALAYRLYTLCERKTWAEDARAYNTIITAWPAVEQMAVSASRPRGTQTQMEL
;
A
#
# COMPACT_ATOMS: atom_id res chain seq x y z
N VAL A 1 11.35 1.31 7.26
CA VAL A 1 10.04 0.62 7.34
C VAL A 1 8.94 1.58 7.77
N TRP A 2 9.11 2.33 8.88
CA TRP A 2 8.12 3.34 9.32
C TRP A 2 7.90 4.46 8.31
N GLU A 3 8.97 5.12 7.85
CA GLU A 3 8.86 6.18 6.84
C GLU A 3 8.20 5.68 5.55
N ALA A 4 8.65 4.51 5.06
CA ALA A 4 8.06 3.88 3.87
C ALA A 4 6.56 3.57 4.03
N LEU A 5 6.11 3.13 5.21
CA LEU A 5 4.68 2.92 5.49
C LEU A 5 3.90 4.25 5.39
N HIS A 6 4.43 5.34 5.96
CA HIS A 6 3.77 6.65 5.88
C HIS A 6 3.76 7.23 4.47
N HIS A 7 4.83 7.03 3.70
CA HIS A 7 4.84 7.36 2.28
C HIS A 7 3.80 6.55 1.49
N LEU A 8 3.61 5.27 1.82
CA LEU A 8 2.60 4.43 1.20
C LEU A 8 1.18 4.88 1.53
N ILE A 9 0.90 5.21 2.80
CA ILE A 9 -0.38 5.77 3.24
C ILE A 9 -0.67 7.08 2.49
N ARG A 10 0.33 7.97 2.39
CA ARG A 10 0.19 9.25 1.68
C ARG A 10 -0.02 9.06 0.17
N ALA A 11 0.68 8.11 -0.45
CA ALA A 11 0.48 7.78 -1.85
C ALA A 11 -0.93 7.24 -2.10
N LEU A 12 -1.43 6.38 -1.21
CA LEU A 12 -2.79 5.85 -1.27
C LEU A 12 -3.85 6.96 -1.13
N ASP A 13 -3.68 7.86 -0.16
CA ASP A 13 -4.63 8.95 0.09
C ASP A 13 -4.69 9.97 -1.06
N LEU A 14 -3.54 10.33 -1.63
CA LEU A 14 -3.45 11.36 -2.67
C LEU A 14 -3.66 10.84 -4.09
N HIS A 15 -3.29 9.58 -4.35
CA HIS A 15 -3.17 9.05 -5.70
C HIS A 15 -3.78 7.66 -5.88
N GLY A 16 -4.39 7.11 -4.84
CA GLY A 16 -5.08 5.83 -4.90
C GLY A 16 -4.16 4.61 -4.95
N GLU A 17 -4.79 3.45 -5.17
CA GLU A 17 -4.17 2.13 -5.05
C GLU A 17 -3.10 1.86 -6.11
N GLU A 18 -3.22 2.48 -7.30
CA GLU A 18 -2.26 2.32 -8.40
C GLU A 18 -0.87 2.84 -8.02
N ARG A 19 -0.78 4.10 -7.58
CA ARG A 19 0.50 4.71 -7.20
C ARG A 19 1.05 4.15 -5.90
N ALA A 20 0.18 3.76 -4.97
CA ALA A 20 0.58 3.01 -3.79
C ALA A 20 1.19 1.65 -4.19
N GLY A 21 0.59 0.96 -5.16
CA GLY A 21 1.06 -0.32 -5.67
C GLY A 21 2.42 -0.22 -6.35
N GLU A 22 2.64 0.79 -7.19
CA GLU A 22 3.96 1.06 -7.79
C GLU A 22 5.04 1.24 -6.71
N LEU A 23 4.75 2.03 -5.67
CA LEU A 23 5.67 2.26 -4.55
C LEU A 23 5.92 0.97 -3.76
N LEU A 24 4.87 0.17 -3.50
CA LEU A 24 4.99 -1.11 -2.80
C LEU A 24 5.82 -2.12 -3.62
N GLY A 25 5.65 -2.15 -4.94
CA GLY A 25 6.43 -2.98 -5.85
C GLY A 25 7.92 -2.66 -5.83
N ALA A 26 8.28 -1.37 -5.75
CA ALA A 26 9.67 -0.95 -5.59
C ALA A 26 10.26 -1.32 -4.21
N LEU A 27 9.42 -1.54 -3.20
CA LEU A 27 9.80 -1.80 -1.80
C LEU A 27 9.35 -3.19 -1.32
N GLN A 28 9.22 -4.17 -2.23
CA GLN A 28 8.58 -5.45 -1.97
C GLN A 28 9.26 -6.25 -0.84
N THR A 29 10.59 -6.17 -0.72
CA THR A 29 11.37 -6.79 0.38
C THR A 29 11.05 -6.23 1.77
N ARG A 30 10.38 -5.07 1.84
CA ARG A 30 9.96 -4.41 3.08
C ARG A 30 8.46 -4.48 3.31
N ALA A 31 7.69 -5.05 2.38
CA ALA A 31 6.23 -5.07 2.40
C ALA A 31 5.67 -5.74 3.67
N GLU A 32 6.17 -6.93 4.03
CA GLU A 32 5.74 -7.63 5.23
C GLU A 32 6.04 -6.83 6.51
N GLY A 33 7.21 -6.20 6.58
CA GLY A 33 7.59 -5.33 7.70
C GLY A 33 6.69 -4.09 7.81
N MET A 34 6.30 -3.50 6.69
CA MET A 34 5.36 -2.36 6.66
C MET A 34 3.97 -2.79 7.11
N ARG A 35 3.48 -3.95 6.66
CA ARG A 35 2.19 -4.51 7.05
C ARG A 35 2.13 -4.80 8.56
N ALA A 36 3.14 -5.49 9.08
CA ALA A 36 3.24 -5.78 10.51
C ALA A 36 3.28 -4.50 11.36
N LEU A 37 3.97 -3.46 10.88
CA LEU A 37 4.01 -2.16 11.55
C LEU A 37 2.65 -1.44 11.52
N ALA A 38 1.93 -1.48 10.38
CA ALA A 38 0.60 -0.89 10.26
C ALA A 38 -0.37 -1.48 11.29
N TYR A 39 -0.41 -2.81 11.44
CA TYR A 39 -1.23 -3.46 12.46
C TYR A 39 -0.86 -3.05 13.88
N ARG A 40 0.45 -2.99 14.21
CA ARG A 40 0.90 -2.55 15.54
C ARG A 40 0.50 -1.11 15.84
N LEU A 41 0.62 -0.22 14.86
CA LEU A 41 0.24 1.18 15.01
C LEU A 41 -1.27 1.33 15.14
N TYR A 42 -2.06 0.58 14.38
CA TYR A 42 -3.51 0.54 14.53
C TYR A 42 -3.92 0.14 15.96
N THR A 43 -3.42 -0.99 16.47
CA THR A 43 -3.72 -1.43 17.86
C THR A 43 -3.27 -0.41 18.90
N LEU A 44 -2.12 0.25 18.69
CA LEU A 44 -1.66 1.30 19.59
C LEU A 44 -2.61 2.50 19.61
N CYS A 45 -3.08 2.93 18.43
CA CYS A 45 -4.02 4.04 18.30
C CYS A 45 -5.38 3.73 18.92
N GLU A 46 -5.87 2.49 18.77
CA GLU A 46 -7.11 2.05 19.44
C GLU A 46 -6.98 2.14 20.96
N ARG A 47 -5.88 1.61 21.53
CA ARG A 47 -5.63 1.67 22.98
C ARG A 47 -5.49 3.09 23.52
N LYS A 48 -5.08 4.04 22.69
CA LYS A 48 -4.90 5.45 23.03
C LYS A 48 -6.10 6.31 22.63
N THR A 49 -7.12 5.74 21.99
CA THR A 49 -8.29 6.47 21.47
C THR A 49 -7.88 7.58 20.49
N TRP A 50 -6.82 7.37 19.70
CA TRP A 50 -6.37 8.29 18.65
C TRP A 50 -7.09 7.99 17.34
N ALA A 51 -8.31 8.50 17.21
CA ALA A 51 -9.23 8.14 16.13
C ALA A 51 -8.73 8.57 14.74
N GLU A 52 -8.05 9.71 14.62
CA GLU A 52 -7.57 10.22 13.34
C GLU A 52 -6.40 9.39 12.79
N ASP A 53 -5.43 9.07 13.64
CA ASP A 53 -4.32 8.18 13.30
C ASP A 53 -4.81 6.76 13.00
N ALA A 54 -5.74 6.23 13.79
CA ALA A 54 -6.33 4.90 13.58
C ALA A 54 -6.99 4.79 12.19
N ARG A 55 -7.63 5.87 11.71
CA ARG A 55 -8.24 5.91 10.38
C ARG A 55 -7.21 5.70 9.28
N ALA A 56 -6.09 6.43 9.33
CA ALA A 56 -5.03 6.32 8.32
C ALA A 56 -4.46 4.89 8.23
N TYR A 57 -4.22 4.25 9.38
CA TYR A 57 -3.75 2.87 9.43
C TYR A 57 -4.82 1.86 8.97
N ASN A 58 -6.09 2.07 9.34
CA ASN A 58 -7.18 1.21 8.90
C ASN A 58 -7.36 1.25 7.37
N THR A 59 -7.23 2.43 6.77
CA THR A 59 -7.33 2.61 5.32
C THR A 59 -6.28 1.77 4.59
N ILE A 60 -5.00 1.86 4.97
CA ILE A 60 -3.94 1.10 4.31
C ILE A 60 -4.04 -0.41 4.59
N ILE A 61 -4.47 -0.82 5.80
CA ILE A 61 -4.70 -2.24 6.13
C ILE A 61 -5.81 -2.82 5.25
N THR A 62 -6.89 -2.06 5.04
CA THR A 62 -8.03 -2.48 4.23
C THR A 62 -7.68 -2.51 2.74
N ALA A 63 -6.99 -1.50 2.24
CA ALA A 63 -6.58 -1.41 0.84
C ALA A 63 -5.39 -2.32 0.47
N TRP A 64 -4.71 -2.90 1.47
CA TRP A 64 -3.48 -3.69 1.28
C TRP A 64 -3.57 -4.74 0.16
N PRO A 65 -4.63 -5.58 0.07
CA PRO A 65 -4.72 -6.58 -0.98
C PRO A 65 -4.83 -5.99 -2.40
N ALA A 66 -5.48 -4.83 -2.53
CA ALA A 66 -5.57 -4.13 -3.82
C ALA A 66 -4.24 -3.49 -4.20
N VAL A 67 -3.56 -2.86 -3.23
CA VAL A 67 -2.22 -2.30 -3.41
C VAL A 67 -1.20 -3.38 -3.79
N GLU A 68 -1.25 -4.57 -3.17
CA GLU A 68 -0.40 -5.71 -3.55
C GLU A 68 -0.67 -6.19 -4.99
N GLN A 69 -1.94 -6.27 -5.40
CA GLN A 69 -2.29 -6.61 -6.78
C GLN A 69 -1.75 -5.58 -7.79
N MET A 70 -1.83 -4.29 -7.46
CA MET A 70 -1.26 -3.23 -8.28
C MET A 70 0.26 -3.31 -8.34
N ALA A 71 0.92 -3.64 -7.22
CA ALA A 71 2.38 -3.84 -7.17
C ALA A 71 2.84 -4.99 -8.09
N VAL A 72 2.14 -6.12 -8.06
CA VAL A 72 2.40 -7.25 -8.96
C VAL A 72 2.18 -6.84 -10.42
N SER A 73 1.09 -6.12 -10.70
CA SER A 73 0.76 -5.66 -12.05
C SER A 73 1.78 -4.64 -12.60
N ALA A 74 2.31 -3.76 -11.76
CA ALA A 74 3.34 -2.78 -12.10
C ALA A 74 4.72 -3.41 -12.32
N SER A 75 5.03 -4.49 -11.60
CA SER A 75 6.29 -5.23 -11.72
C SER A 75 6.36 -6.15 -12.95
N ARG A 76 5.21 -6.48 -13.55
CA ARG A 76 5.18 -7.11 -14.87
C ARG A 76 5.60 -6.04 -15.88
N PRO A 77 6.68 -6.24 -16.68
CA PRO A 77 6.93 -5.32 -17.78
C PRO A 77 5.64 -5.27 -18.59
N ARG A 78 5.15 -4.06 -18.89
CA ARG A 78 4.07 -3.84 -19.86
C ARG A 78 4.54 -4.36 -21.21
N GLY A 79 4.56 -5.68 -21.35
CA GLY A 79 4.77 -6.38 -22.60
C GLY A 79 3.55 -6.06 -23.43
N THR A 80 3.75 -5.13 -24.34
CA THR A 80 3.01 -4.90 -25.58
C THR A 80 1.75 -5.77 -25.67
N GLN A 81 0.62 -5.27 -25.19
CA GLN A 81 -0.67 -5.76 -25.66
C GLN A 81 -0.82 -5.20 -27.08
N THR A 82 -0.07 -5.81 -28.02
CA THR A 82 -0.21 -5.55 -29.44
C THR A 82 -1.65 -5.89 -29.79
N GLN A 83 -2.36 -4.84 -30.18
CA GLN A 83 -3.53 -4.88 -31.01
C GLN A 83 -3.40 -5.98 -32.07
N MET A 84 -4.07 -7.11 -31.84
CA MET A 84 -4.38 -8.07 -32.89
C MET A 84 -5.91 -8.16 -32.93
N GLU A 85 -6.49 -7.13 -33.54
CA GLU A 85 -7.81 -7.24 -34.14
C GLU A 85 -7.60 -7.98 -35.47
N LEU A 86 -8.22 -9.15 -35.59
CA LEU A 86 -8.32 -9.95 -36.83
C LEU A 86 -9.50 -9.45 -37.67
#